data_AF-A0A7G8GLL4-F1
#
_entry.id   AF-A0A7G8GLL4-F1
#
_cell.length_a   1.000
_cell.length_b   1.000
_cell.length_c   1.000
_cell.angle_alpha   90.00
_cell.angle_beta   90.00
_cell.angle_gamma   90.00
#
_symmetry.space_group_name_H-M   'P 1'
#
loop_
_entity.id
_entity.type
_entity.pdbx_description
1 polymer ?
#
loop_
_entity_poly.entity_id
_entity_poly.type
_entity_poly.pdbx_seq_one_letter_code
_entity_poly.pdbx_strand_id
1 'polypeptide(L)'
;MSFDPRSLERLRELGRQLPQKLPDPAGNANATTTPKTGPKRHRVETEQDPDALFRELMTVSEDGTVPEHLMARLKQLEARRQPPATNPLESPIRSSELPPPPSGSSGKGKTTRPRRPSVTPGSEEESLYVAFGQLLLEDDEDAG
;
A
#
# COMPACT_ATOMS: atom_id res chain seq x y z
N MET A 1 -27.96 -31.61 26.39
CA MET A 1 -26.59 -32.16 26.30
C MET A 1 -26.01 -32.17 27.71
N SER A 2 -25.94 -33.33 28.36
CA SER A 2 -25.39 -33.50 29.71
C SER A 2 -23.90 -33.85 29.62
N PHE A 3 -23.09 -33.30 30.54
CA PHE A 3 -21.68 -33.70 30.67
C PHE A 3 -21.58 -34.96 31.54
N ASP A 4 -20.85 -35.96 31.06
CA ASP A 4 -20.58 -37.21 31.79
C ASP A 4 -19.63 -36.92 32.98
N PRO A 5 -19.87 -37.43 34.21
CA PRO A 5 -18.98 -37.22 35.36
C PRO A 5 -17.50 -37.48 35.08
N ARG A 6 -17.20 -38.44 34.19
CA ARG A 6 -15.82 -38.77 33.78
C ARG A 6 -15.15 -37.66 32.96
N SER A 7 -15.94 -36.88 32.22
CA SER A 7 -15.45 -35.71 31.48
C SER A 7 -15.09 -34.55 32.40
N LEU A 8 -15.81 -34.37 33.51
CA LEU A 8 -15.49 -33.38 34.54
C LEU A 8 -14.18 -33.70 35.25
N GLU A 9 -13.97 -34.97 35.58
CA GLU A 9 -12.73 -35.43 36.19
C GLU A 9 -11.53 -35.22 35.27
N ARG A 10 -11.64 -35.62 34.00
CA ARG A 10 -10.61 -35.38 32.98
C ARG A 10 -10.31 -33.89 32.78
N LEU A 11 -11.32 -33.02 32.81
CA LEU A 11 -11.13 -31.57 32.69
C LEU A 11 -10.36 -31.01 33.89
N ARG A 12 -10.64 -31.51 35.10
CA ARG A 12 -9.91 -31.14 36.32
C ARG A 12 -8.47 -31.65 36.28
N GLU A 13 -8.23 -32.85 35.76
CA GLU A 13 -6.88 -33.38 35.55
C GLU A 13 -6.09 -32.53 34.54
N LEU A 14 -6.68 -32.17 33.40
CA LEU A 14 -6.05 -31.28 32.41
C LEU A 14 -5.79 -29.87 32.99
N GLY A 15 -6.70 -29.35 33.82
CA GLY A 15 -6.49 -28.09 34.53
C GLY A 15 -5.32 -28.12 35.52
N ARG A 16 -4.95 -29.30 36.03
CA ARG A 16 -3.78 -29.52 36.89
C ARG A 16 -2.49 -29.79 36.11
N GLN A 17 -2.60 -30.18 34.85
CA GLN A 17 -1.46 -30.43 33.96
C GLN A 17 -0.92 -29.17 33.27
N LEU A 18 -1.51 -28.00 33.52
CA LEU A 18 -0.95 -26.76 32.99
C LEU A 18 0.42 -26.49 33.63
N PRO A 19 1.48 -26.29 32.84
CA PRO A 19 2.77 -25.87 33.37
C PRO A 19 2.63 -24.56 34.14
N GLN A 20 3.51 -24.35 35.12
CA GLN A 20 3.51 -23.14 35.92
C GLN A 20 3.57 -21.90 35.01
N LYS A 21 2.75 -20.90 35.36
CA LYS A 21 2.77 -19.59 34.69
C LYS A 21 4.22 -19.10 34.66
N LEU A 22 4.69 -18.71 33.47
CA LEU A 22 6.00 -18.07 33.32
C LEU A 22 6.11 -16.91 34.32
N PRO A 23 7.29 -16.71 34.94
CA PRO A 23 7.49 -15.57 35.82
C PRO A 23 7.10 -14.29 35.08
N ASP A 24 6.28 -13.46 35.73
CA ASP A 24 5.97 -12.14 35.20
C ASP A 24 7.32 -11.40 35.02
N PRO A 25 7.54 -10.75 33.86
CA PRO A 25 8.83 -10.13 33.56
C PRO A 25 9.19 -9.17 34.69
N ALA A 26 10.43 -9.26 35.18
CA ALA A 26 10.92 -8.46 36.31
C ALA A 26 10.82 -6.96 35.97
N GLY A 27 9.70 -6.37 36.34
CA GLY A 27 9.37 -4.98 36.14
C GLY A 27 8.58 -4.51 37.35
N ASN A 28 9.24 -3.65 38.13
CA ASN A 28 8.69 -2.55 38.93
C ASN A 28 7.56 -2.80 39.94
N ALA A 29 7.92 -3.44 41.07
CA ALA A 29 7.17 -3.35 42.34
C ALA A 29 7.22 -1.96 43.03
N ASN A 30 7.68 -0.89 42.36
CA ASN A 30 7.79 0.47 42.91
C ASN A 30 7.42 1.53 41.87
N ALA A 31 6.15 1.59 41.44
CA ALA A 31 5.67 2.69 40.60
C ALA A 31 4.29 3.16 41.05
N THR A 32 4.25 3.79 42.23
CA THR A 32 3.25 4.81 42.52
C THR A 32 3.51 5.98 41.58
N THR A 33 2.47 6.41 40.85
CA THR A 33 2.35 7.66 40.07
C THR A 33 3.32 7.92 38.90
N THR A 34 3.18 7.20 37.78
CA THR A 34 3.55 7.72 36.43
C THR A 34 2.71 7.00 35.36
N PRO A 35 2.27 7.67 34.27
CA PRO A 35 1.45 7.03 33.26
C PRO A 35 2.23 5.87 32.62
N LYS A 36 1.61 4.69 32.73
CA LYS A 36 1.98 3.39 32.16
C LYS A 36 2.57 3.53 30.75
N THR A 37 3.88 3.71 30.65
CA THR A 37 4.58 3.68 29.36
C THR A 37 4.70 2.19 29.02
N GLY A 38 3.81 1.71 28.16
CA GLY A 38 3.83 0.35 27.64
C GLY A 38 5.15 0.03 26.93
N PRO A 39 5.32 -1.20 26.40
CA PRO A 39 6.49 -1.51 25.58
C PRO A 39 6.65 -0.42 24.52
N LYS A 40 7.88 0.06 24.33
CA LYS A 40 8.22 1.08 23.33
C LYS A 40 7.76 0.53 21.98
N ARG A 41 6.60 0.99 21.52
CA ARG A 41 6.08 0.64 20.20
C ARG A 41 7.13 1.04 19.17
N HIS A 42 7.42 0.14 18.23
CA HIS A 42 8.27 0.48 17.11
C HIS A 42 7.65 1.66 16.35
N ARG A 43 8.45 2.54 15.74
CA ARG A 43 7.86 3.73 15.12
C ARG A 43 6.92 3.33 13.96
N VAL A 44 7.19 2.19 13.30
CA VAL A 44 6.31 1.50 12.33
C VAL A 44 4.88 1.29 12.85
N GLU A 45 4.72 1.08 14.16
CA GLU A 45 3.41 0.88 14.79
C GLU A 45 2.72 2.19 15.15
N THR A 46 3.45 3.29 15.25
CA THR A 46 2.90 4.60 15.63
C THR A 46 2.74 5.56 14.46
N GLU A 47 3.42 5.30 13.35
CA GLU A 47 3.45 6.17 12.18
C GLU A 47 2.08 6.21 11.47
N GLN A 48 1.69 7.41 11.04
CA GLN A 48 0.39 7.69 10.43
C GLN A 48 0.52 8.21 9.00
N ASP A 49 1.70 8.68 8.62
CA ASP A 49 2.00 9.04 7.25
C ASP A 49 2.39 7.77 6.45
N PRO A 50 1.67 7.42 5.36
CA PRO A 50 2.01 6.25 4.56
C PRO A 50 3.44 6.29 4.00
N ASP A 51 3.95 7.47 3.64
CA ASP A 51 5.29 7.61 3.06
C ASP A 51 6.38 7.33 4.11
N ALA A 52 6.18 7.83 5.33
CA ALA A 52 7.08 7.58 6.45
C ALA A 52 7.03 6.12 6.93
N LEU A 53 5.82 5.55 7.00
CA LEU A 53 5.61 4.15 7.38
C LEU A 53 6.33 3.20 6.41
N PHE A 54 6.23 3.45 5.10
CA PHE A 54 6.92 2.66 4.08
C PHE A 54 8.45 2.74 4.22
N ARG A 55 9.00 3.95 4.40
CA ARG A 55 10.45 4.13 4.59
C ARG A 55 10.93 3.36 5.81
N GLU A 56 10.19 3.41 6.90
CA GLU A 56 10.58 2.70 8.10
C GLU A 56 10.52 1.19 7.94
N LEU A 57 9.49 0.68 7.27
CA LEU A 57 9.40 -0.74 6.90
C LEU A 57 10.62 -1.19 6.11
N MET A 58 11.09 -0.40 5.15
CA MET A 58 12.30 -0.70 4.37
C MET A 58 13.58 -0.67 5.23
N THR A 59 13.65 0.19 6.26
CA THR A 59 14.81 0.24 7.15
C THR A 59 14.85 -0.89 8.18
N VAL A 60 13.69 -1.39 8.60
CA VAL A 60 13.58 -2.40 9.66
C VAL A 60 13.54 -3.82 9.09
N SER A 61 13.14 -3.97 7.82
CA SER A 61 13.10 -5.27 7.14
C SER A 61 14.35 -5.47 6.28
N GLU A 62 15.44 -5.93 6.89
CA GLU A 62 16.67 -6.33 6.16
C GLU A 62 16.40 -7.51 5.21
N ASP A 63 15.46 -8.40 5.58
CA ASP A 63 15.06 -9.58 4.80
C ASP A 63 13.98 -9.28 3.73
N GLY A 64 13.51 -8.04 3.63
CA GLY A 64 12.43 -7.64 2.69
C GLY A 64 11.06 -8.27 2.98
N THR A 65 10.93 -9.03 4.07
CA THR A 65 9.67 -9.65 4.48
C THR A 65 8.92 -8.73 5.44
N VAL A 66 7.70 -8.33 5.07
CA VAL A 66 6.86 -7.43 5.87
C VAL A 66 5.64 -8.18 6.42
N PRO A 67 5.36 -8.08 7.74
CA PRO A 67 4.15 -8.63 8.33
C PRO A 67 2.85 -8.14 7.68
N GLU A 68 1.89 -9.05 7.50
CA GLU A 68 0.63 -8.81 6.78
C GLU A 68 -0.18 -7.63 7.36
N HIS A 69 -0.26 -7.51 8.68
CA HIS A 69 -0.98 -6.42 9.33
C HIS A 69 -0.37 -5.02 9.07
N LEU A 70 0.96 -4.91 8.87
CA LEU A 70 1.62 -3.64 8.55
C LEU A 70 1.36 -3.24 7.09
N MET A 71 1.34 -4.21 6.17
CA MET A 71 0.93 -3.98 4.78
C MET A 71 -0.54 -3.57 4.67
N ALA A 72 -1.44 -4.23 5.40
CA ALA A 72 -2.85 -3.89 5.44
C ALA A 72 -3.06 -2.45 5.93
N ARG A 73 -2.31 -2.04 6.95
CA ARG A 73 -2.34 -0.67 7.47
C ARG A 73 -1.81 0.34 6.46
N LEU A 74 -0.68 0.07 5.80
CA LEU A 74 -0.13 0.95 4.75
C LEU A 74 -1.18 1.22 3.66
N LYS A 75 -1.82 0.16 3.15
CA LYS A 75 -2.91 0.25 2.17
C LYS A 75 -4.08 1.10 2.66
N GLN A 76 -4.46 0.95 3.93
CA GLN A 76 -5.54 1.74 4.53
C GLN A 76 -5.19 3.23 4.60
N LEU A 77 -3.96 3.58 4.96
CA LEU A 77 -3.50 4.97 5.04
C LEU A 77 -3.40 5.60 3.64
N GLU A 78 -2.91 4.85 2.66
CA GLU A 78 -2.87 5.27 1.26
C GLU A 78 -4.27 5.50 0.69
N ALA A 79 -5.20 4.57 0.93
CA ALA A 79 -6.59 4.69 0.49
C ALA A 79 -7.33 5.88 1.11
N ARG A 80 -6.89 6.35 2.28
CA ARG A 80 -7.41 7.59 2.91
C ARG A 80 -6.85 8.86 2.27
N ARG A 81 -5.64 8.80 1.71
CA ARG A 81 -4.98 9.93 1.04
C ARG A 81 -5.48 10.10 -0.38
N GLN A 82 -5.81 9.02 -1.06
CA GLN A 82 -6.48 9.11 -2.35
C GLN A 82 -7.94 9.52 -2.13
N PRO A 83 -8.46 10.55 -2.83
CA PRO A 83 -9.90 10.69 -2.96
C PRO A 83 -10.45 9.37 -3.51
N PRO A 84 -11.67 8.93 -3.15
CA PRO A 84 -12.21 7.67 -3.61
C PRO A 84 -12.07 7.64 -5.12
N ALA A 85 -11.12 6.83 -5.62
CA ALA A 85 -11.02 6.53 -7.01
C ALA A 85 -12.34 5.82 -7.31
N THR A 86 -13.27 6.54 -7.91
CA THR A 86 -14.37 5.94 -8.65
C THR A 86 -13.69 4.97 -9.60
N ASN A 87 -13.69 3.67 -9.28
CA ASN A 87 -13.21 2.63 -10.17
C ASN A 87 -13.89 2.87 -11.54
N PRO A 88 -13.17 3.33 -12.57
CA PRO A 88 -13.80 3.62 -13.86
C PRO A 88 -14.13 2.32 -14.62
N LEU A 89 -13.86 1.17 -14.01
CA LEU A 89 -14.06 -0.16 -14.58
C LEU A 89 -15.46 -0.75 -14.32
N GLU A 90 -16.30 -0.11 -13.49
CA GLU A 90 -17.65 -0.63 -13.17
C GLU A 90 -18.81 0.33 -13.47
N SER A 91 -18.52 1.50 -14.05
CA SER A 91 -19.57 2.40 -14.54
C SER A 91 -19.87 2.10 -16.01
N PRO A 92 -21.11 1.78 -16.42
CA PRO A 92 -21.45 1.80 -17.84
C PRO A 92 -21.25 3.23 -18.32
N ILE A 93 -20.23 3.43 -19.15
CA ILE A 93 -19.88 4.71 -19.78
C ILE A 93 -21.15 5.23 -20.46
N ARG A 94 -21.83 6.20 -19.86
CA ARG A 94 -22.85 6.98 -20.55
C ARG A 94 -22.11 7.84 -21.55
N SER A 95 -22.39 7.63 -22.83
CA SER A 95 -21.70 8.19 -24.00
C SER A 95 -21.80 9.72 -24.13
N SER A 96 -22.28 10.42 -23.10
CA SER A 96 -22.56 11.85 -23.11
C SER A 96 -21.48 12.71 -22.45
N GLU A 97 -20.42 12.11 -21.89
CA GLU A 97 -19.38 12.84 -21.13
C GLU A 97 -17.97 12.46 -21.60
N LEU A 98 -17.73 12.55 -22.90
CA LEU A 98 -16.38 12.60 -23.46
C LEU A 98 -16.25 13.91 -24.25
N PRO A 99 -15.15 14.68 -24.07
CA PRO A 99 -14.85 15.78 -24.98
C PRO A 99 -14.70 15.24 -26.41
N PRO A 100 -15.18 15.95 -27.43
CA PRO A 100 -15.11 15.47 -28.80
C PRO A 100 -13.63 15.30 -29.21
N PRO A 101 -13.30 14.23 -29.96
CA PRO A 101 -11.94 14.06 -30.47
C PRO A 101 -11.59 15.22 -31.42
N PRO A 102 -10.34 15.71 -31.40
CA PRO A 102 -9.93 16.74 -32.33
C PRO A 102 -10.07 16.22 -33.76
N SER A 103 -10.84 16.93 -34.58
CA SER A 103 -11.04 16.61 -35.99
C SER A 103 -9.73 16.80 -36.77
N GLY A 104 -8.91 15.76 -36.84
CA GLY A 104 -7.77 15.71 -37.74
C GLY A 104 -8.26 15.47 -39.17
N SER A 105 -8.18 16.48 -40.03
CA SER A 105 -8.51 16.36 -41.45
C SER A 105 -7.70 15.22 -42.09
N SER A 106 -8.40 14.28 -42.70
CA SER A 106 -7.86 13.20 -43.54
C SER A 106 -7.06 13.77 -44.71
N GLY A 107 -5.76 13.97 -44.51
CA GLY A 107 -4.79 14.27 -45.55
C GLY A 107 -4.17 12.97 -46.06
N LYS A 108 -4.52 12.59 -47.28
CA LYS A 108 -4.02 11.41 -47.99
C LYS A 108 -2.51 11.52 -48.22
N GLY A 109 -1.73 10.74 -47.47
CA GLY A 109 -0.30 10.57 -47.68
C GLY A 109 0.29 9.58 -46.69
N LYS A 110 0.77 8.43 -47.17
CA LYS A 110 1.63 7.52 -46.40
C LYS A 110 2.98 8.20 -46.20
N THR A 111 3.11 9.00 -45.15
CA THR A 111 4.41 9.36 -44.60
C THR A 111 4.49 8.78 -43.20
N THR A 112 5.34 7.79 -43.01
CA THR A 112 5.73 7.16 -41.74
C THR A 112 6.54 8.12 -40.86
N ARG A 113 6.25 9.43 -40.90
CA ARG A 113 6.89 10.41 -40.05
C ARG A 113 5.96 10.70 -38.88
N PRO A 114 6.38 10.43 -37.64
CA PRO A 114 5.56 10.73 -36.47
C PRO A 114 5.30 12.24 -36.47
N ARG A 115 4.03 12.61 -36.61
CA ARG A 115 3.60 14.00 -36.57
C ARG A 115 3.33 14.33 -35.12
N ARG A 116 4.07 15.31 -34.58
CA ARG A 116 3.85 15.76 -33.21
C ARG A 116 2.43 16.35 -33.09
N PRO A 117 1.68 15.98 -32.03
CA PRO A 117 0.42 16.66 -31.74
C PRO A 117 0.66 18.16 -31.53
N SER A 118 -0.33 19.01 -31.84
CA SER A 118 -0.24 20.45 -31.58
C SER A 118 -0.51 20.69 -30.10
N VAL A 119 0.56 20.91 -29.34
CA VAL A 119 0.55 21.06 -27.89
C VAL A 119 1.06 22.46 -27.53
N THR A 120 0.58 23.03 -26.42
CA THR A 120 0.94 24.40 -26.00
C THR A 120 2.42 24.45 -25.58
N PRO A 121 3.25 25.37 -26.12
CA PRO A 121 4.68 25.40 -25.78
C PRO A 121 4.91 25.74 -24.30
N GLY A 122 5.72 24.93 -23.61
CA GLY A 122 6.02 25.05 -22.17
C GLY A 122 5.01 24.37 -21.24
N SER A 123 4.06 23.61 -21.78
CA SER A 123 3.08 22.86 -21.01
C SER A 123 3.65 21.52 -20.50
N GLU A 124 3.02 20.99 -19.45
CA GLU A 124 3.33 19.66 -18.91
C GLU A 124 3.13 18.57 -19.98
N GLU A 125 2.06 18.66 -20.77
CA GLU A 125 1.77 17.76 -21.88
C GLU A 125 2.91 17.74 -22.93
N GLU A 126 3.50 18.89 -23.28
CA GLU A 126 4.67 18.93 -24.18
C GLU A 126 5.87 18.21 -23.57
N SER A 127 6.13 18.44 -22.28
CA SER A 127 7.22 17.80 -21.56
C SER A 127 7.05 16.27 -21.54
N LEU A 128 5.82 15.78 -21.35
CA LEU A 128 5.50 14.36 -21.38
C LEU A 128 5.72 13.73 -22.77
N TYR A 129 5.27 14.40 -23.84
CA TYR A 129 5.50 13.90 -25.20
C TYR A 129 6.99 13.89 -25.60
N VAL A 130 7.76 14.86 -25.11
CA VAL A 130 9.21 14.90 -25.31
C VAL A 130 9.90 13.78 -24.55
N ALA A 131 9.55 13.56 -23.27
CA ALA A 131 10.11 12.50 -22.45
C ALA A 131 9.81 11.11 -23.04
N PHE A 132 8.57 10.86 -23.48
CA PHE A 132 8.20 9.61 -24.14
C PHE A 132 8.96 9.38 -25.46
N GLY A 133 9.21 10.45 -26.23
CA GLY A 133 9.99 10.36 -27.45
C GLY A 133 11.48 10.04 -27.21
N GLN A 134 12.04 10.49 -26.09
CA GLN A 134 13.41 10.15 -25.69
C GLN A 134 13.49 8.68 -25.23
N LEU A 135 12.54 8.23 -24.42
CA LEU A 135 12.47 6.84 -23.95
C LEU A 135 12.40 5.83 -25.12
N LEU A 136 11.64 6.15 -26.17
CA LEU A 136 11.52 5.29 -27.35
C LEU A 136 12.79 5.23 -28.19
N LEU A 137 13.62 6.29 -28.16
CA LEU A 137 14.90 6.32 -28.86
C LEU A 137 16.00 5.61 -28.06
N GLU A 138 15.96 5.66 -26.73
CA GLU A 138 16.91 5.00 -25.84
C GLU A 138 16.93 3.47 -26.04
N ASP A 139 15.77 2.84 -26.28
CA ASP A 139 15.66 1.39 -26.55
C ASP A 139 16.23 0.97 -27.93
N ASP A 140 16.31 1.87 -28.91
CA ASP A 140 16.89 1.58 -30.24
C ASP A 140 18.43 1.72 -30.25
N GLU A 141 19.02 2.41 -29.26
CA GLU A 141 20.47 2.66 -29.16
C GLU A 141 21.26 1.46 -28.61
N ASP A 142 20.60 0.54 -27.88
CA ASP A 142 21.18 -0.68 -27.33
C ASP A 142 21.11 -1.91 -28.28
N ALA A 143 20.59 -1.73 -29.50
CA ALA A 143 20.45 -2.78 -30.52
C ALA A 143 21.46 -2.69 -31.69
N GLY A 144 22.63 -2.05 -31.47
CA GLY A 144 23.71 -1.86 -32.46
C GLY A 144 24.89 -2.82 -32.34
#